data_AF-A0A3N1H027-F1
#
_entry.id   AF-A0A3N1H027-F1
#
_cell.length_a   1.000
_cell.length_b   1.000
_cell.length_c   1.000
_cell.angle_alpha   90.00
_cell.angle_beta   90.00
_cell.angle_gamma   90.00
#
_symmetry.space_group_name_H-M   'P 1'
#
loop_
_entity.id
_entity.type
_entity.pdbx_description
1 polymer ?
#
loop_
_entity_poly.entity_id
_entity_poly.type
_entity_poly.pdbx_seq_one_letter_code
_entity_poly.pdbx_strand_id
1 'polypeptide(L)'
;MSPKHPTWRRPATPAALGVVAALTIVPAAGTGAGASAASPVRVYVAGDSTASTYVYKSYFSQYVDKSRAKGAIPVLVTSAERRRFTVAGVISPTHGAYPAAMRELAAAKRVPLVDLTASSTALWNRAGVEGTKEHFLHLAAGQHPNHPDGVQDNTHFQAFGAIEVARLVATSLRDQGVLPAAAFRQVTAPVPAGAITWPTTPPY
;
A
#
# COMPACT_ATOMS: atom_id res chain seq x y z
N MET A 1 -38.00 -16.65 -27.26
CA MET A 1 -37.11 -15.53 -27.63
C MET A 1 -37.64 -14.26 -26.98
N SER A 2 -37.00 -13.82 -25.90
CA SER A 2 -37.28 -12.54 -25.23
C SER A 2 -35.95 -11.98 -24.71
N PRO A 3 -35.62 -10.71 -24.96
CA PRO A 3 -34.35 -10.15 -24.52
C PRO A 3 -34.46 -9.69 -23.07
N LYS A 4 -33.54 -10.13 -22.21
CA LYS A 4 -33.29 -9.54 -20.88
C LYS A 4 -31.89 -8.94 -20.87
N HIS A 5 -31.78 -7.66 -21.18
CA HIS A 5 -30.63 -6.87 -20.76
C HIS A 5 -31.12 -5.56 -20.15
N PRO A 6 -30.92 -5.32 -18.84
CA PRO A 6 -31.05 -3.98 -18.31
C PRO A 6 -29.86 -3.15 -18.79
N THR A 7 -30.15 -2.09 -19.55
CA THR A 7 -29.18 -1.08 -19.98
C THR A 7 -28.83 -0.19 -18.80
N TRP A 8 -27.64 -0.38 -18.22
CA TRP A 8 -27.09 0.53 -17.22
C TRP A 8 -26.57 1.80 -17.89
N ARG A 9 -27.27 2.93 -17.70
CA ARG A 9 -26.72 4.26 -17.96
C ARG A 9 -25.84 4.66 -16.76
N ARG A 10 -24.53 4.84 -16.98
CA ARG A 10 -23.63 5.46 -16.00
C ARG A 10 -24.01 6.94 -15.82
N PRO A 11 -24.20 7.46 -14.60
CA PRO A 11 -24.22 8.90 -14.39
C PRO A 11 -22.84 9.48 -14.71
N ALA A 12 -22.83 10.55 -15.49
CA ALA A 12 -21.65 11.31 -15.85
C ALA A 12 -21.32 12.32 -14.73
N THR A 13 -20.44 11.93 -13.82
CA THR A 13 -19.69 12.85 -12.94
C THR A 13 -18.34 12.22 -12.63
N PRO A 14 -17.20 12.87 -12.91
CA PRO A 14 -15.90 12.40 -12.44
C PRO A 14 -15.76 12.85 -10.99
N ALA A 15 -16.36 12.12 -10.05
CA ALA A 15 -15.90 12.19 -8.67
C ALA A 15 -14.58 11.41 -8.60
N ALA A 16 -13.46 12.12 -8.47
CA ALA A 16 -12.18 11.53 -8.14
C ALA A 16 -12.29 10.93 -6.72
N LEU A 17 -12.72 9.68 -6.63
CA LEU A 17 -12.69 8.88 -5.41
C LEU A 17 -11.25 8.40 -5.21
N GLY A 18 -10.39 9.31 -4.74
CA GLY A 18 -9.06 8.95 -4.26
C GLY A 18 -9.18 8.20 -2.94
N VAL A 19 -8.77 6.93 -2.92
CA VAL A 19 -8.70 6.16 -1.66
C VAL A 19 -7.34 6.44 -1.04
N VAL A 20 -7.33 7.28 0.00
CA VAL A 20 -6.17 7.47 0.87
C VAL A 20 -6.38 6.63 2.12
N ALA A 21 -5.55 5.59 2.30
CA ALA A 21 -5.52 4.81 3.52
C ALA A 21 -4.66 5.55 4.56
N ALA A 22 -5.23 5.79 5.74
CA ALA A 22 -4.51 6.31 6.90
C ALA A 22 -4.47 5.21 7.98
N LEU A 23 -3.31 4.62 8.22
CA LEU A 23 -3.11 3.66 9.31
C LEU A 23 -2.51 4.39 10.53
N THR A 24 -3.16 4.24 11.68
CA THR A 24 -2.59 4.70 12.97
C THR A 24 -1.85 3.54 13.61
N ILE A 25 -0.55 3.68 13.81
CA ILE A 25 0.27 2.72 14.56
C ILE A 25 0.52 3.32 15.94
N VAL A 26 0.03 2.64 16.98
CA VAL A 26 0.31 2.96 18.38
C VAL A 26 1.29 1.91 18.89
N PRO A 27 2.51 2.27 19.33
CA PRO A 27 3.41 1.30 19.95
C PRO A 27 2.76 0.77 21.25
N ALA A 28 2.80 -0.54 21.45
CA ALA A 28 2.23 -1.16 22.64
C ALA A 28 2.93 -0.60 23.90
N ALA A 29 2.15 -0.06 24.83
CA ALA A 29 2.68 0.37 26.12
C ALA A 29 3.15 -0.86 26.89
N GLY A 30 4.45 -0.93 27.21
CA GLY A 30 4.95 -1.90 28.17
C GLY A 30 4.26 -1.70 29.51
N THR A 31 3.89 -2.80 30.16
CA THR A 31 3.25 -2.80 31.49
C THR A 31 4.24 -2.30 32.55
N GLY A 32 4.34 -0.97 32.68
CA GLY A 32 5.15 -0.29 33.68
C GLY A 32 4.57 1.10 33.87
N ALA A 33 4.04 1.39 35.06
CA ALA A 33 3.49 2.69 35.40
C ALA A 33 4.57 3.77 35.20
N GLY A 34 4.33 4.70 34.26
CA GLY A 34 5.23 5.83 33.97
C GLY A 34 5.61 6.03 32.50
N ALA A 35 5.11 5.21 31.55
CA ALA A 35 5.39 5.45 30.13
C ALA A 35 4.56 6.63 29.59
N SER A 36 5.22 7.73 29.20
CA SER A 36 4.65 8.72 28.29
C SER A 36 4.07 7.98 27.08
N ALA A 37 2.78 8.17 26.80
CA ALA A 37 2.13 7.54 25.65
C ALA A 37 2.86 8.03 24.38
N ALA A 38 3.66 7.15 23.78
CA ALA A 38 4.43 7.51 22.61
C ALA A 38 3.50 8.03 21.50
N SER A 39 3.91 9.12 20.86
CA SER A 39 3.12 9.79 19.83
C SER A 39 2.67 8.81 18.75
N PRO A 40 1.36 8.77 18.41
CA PRO A 40 0.86 7.86 17.38
C PRO A 40 1.47 8.19 16.02
N VAL A 41 1.89 7.17 15.26
CA VAL A 41 2.37 7.34 13.87
C VAL A 41 1.20 7.22 12.92
N ARG A 42 1.09 8.16 11.96
CA ARG A 42 0.06 8.11 10.91
C ARG A 42 0.71 7.92 9.55
N VAL A 43 0.42 6.78 8.93
CA VAL A 43 0.97 6.38 7.63
C VAL A 43 -0.04 6.69 6.54
N TYR A 44 0.36 7.47 5.54
CA TYR A 44 -0.48 7.86 4.41
C TYR A 44 0.02 7.23 3.11
N VAL A 45 -0.84 6.44 2.46
CA VAL A 45 -0.57 5.78 1.18
C VAL A 45 -1.45 6.37 0.09
N ALA A 46 -0.88 6.60 -1.09
CA ALA A 46 -1.60 7.08 -2.25
C ALA A 46 -2.31 5.99 -3.05
N GLY A 47 -3.54 6.32 -3.50
CA GLY A 47 -4.27 5.58 -4.53
C GLY A 47 -5.12 6.53 -5.37
N ASP A 48 -4.58 6.99 -6.51
CA ASP A 48 -5.34 7.58 -7.63
C ASP A 48 -4.38 7.82 -8.84
N SER A 49 -4.88 7.61 -10.05
CA SER A 49 -4.20 7.82 -11.33
C SER A 49 -4.73 9.01 -12.15
N THR A 50 -5.58 9.88 -11.58
CA THR A 50 -6.31 10.92 -12.33
C THR A 50 -6.21 12.34 -11.80
N ALA A 51 -5.95 12.58 -10.50
CA ALA A 51 -5.74 13.93 -9.98
C ALA A 51 -4.43 14.57 -10.47
N SER A 52 -4.40 15.89 -10.71
CA SER A 52 -3.11 16.55 -10.99
C SER A 52 -2.15 16.40 -9.80
N THR A 53 -0.84 16.41 -10.06
CA THR A 53 0.17 16.33 -8.98
C THR A 53 0.06 17.49 -7.98
N TYR A 54 -0.50 18.63 -8.40
CA TYR A 54 -0.83 19.74 -7.51
C TYR A 54 -1.94 19.38 -6.52
N VAL A 55 -3.07 18.86 -7.01
CA VAL A 55 -4.21 18.45 -6.17
C VAL A 55 -3.80 17.32 -5.24
N TYR A 56 -3.05 16.36 -5.76
CA TYR A 56 -2.44 15.28 -5.00
C TYR A 56 -1.61 15.80 -3.82
N LYS A 57 -0.63 16.69 -4.08
CA LYS A 57 0.21 17.26 -3.03
C LYS A 57 -0.60 18.08 -2.02
N SER A 58 -1.63 18.78 -2.46
CA SER A 58 -2.54 19.55 -1.58
C SER A 58 -3.26 18.65 -0.58
N TYR A 59 -3.83 17.51 -1.01
CA TYR A 59 -4.49 16.59 -0.10
C TYR A 59 -3.53 15.98 0.93
N PHE A 60 -2.38 15.47 0.49
CA PHE A 60 -1.38 14.92 1.41
C PHE A 60 -0.81 15.98 2.37
N SER A 61 -0.63 17.22 1.90
CA SER A 61 -0.25 18.34 2.77
C SER A 61 -1.26 18.53 3.90
N GLN A 62 -2.56 18.56 3.59
CA GLN A 62 -3.60 18.71 4.61
C GLN A 62 -3.58 17.57 5.63
N TYR A 63 -3.31 16.33 5.20
CA TYR A 63 -3.23 15.19 6.12
C TYR A 63 -2.00 15.24 7.01
N VAL A 64 -0.85 15.64 6.48
CA VAL A 64 0.36 15.90 7.25
C VAL A 64 0.09 16.96 8.33
N ASP A 65 -0.49 18.09 7.94
CA ASP A 65 -0.76 19.20 8.84
C ASP A 65 -1.78 18.81 9.93
N LYS A 66 -2.86 18.12 9.56
CA LYS A 66 -3.87 17.60 10.52
C LYS A 66 -3.31 16.54 11.47
N SER A 67 -2.31 15.76 11.05
CA SER A 67 -1.64 14.77 11.91
C SER A 67 -0.79 15.46 12.97
N ARG A 68 0.02 16.44 12.54
CA ARG A 68 0.87 17.22 13.43
C ARG A 68 0.06 17.99 14.46
N ALA A 69 -1.06 18.59 14.03
CA ALA A 69 -1.99 19.27 14.94
C ALA A 69 -2.56 18.35 16.04
N LYS A 70 -2.54 17.02 15.82
CA LYS A 70 -2.97 16.00 16.80
C LYS A 70 -1.80 15.33 17.52
N GLY A 71 -0.58 15.87 17.43
CA GLY A 71 0.62 15.32 18.06
C GLY A 71 1.11 14.00 17.45
N ALA A 72 0.61 13.62 16.27
CA ALA A 72 1.03 12.42 15.57
C ALA A 72 2.26 12.67 14.69
N ILE A 73 3.03 11.61 14.43
CA ILE A 73 4.15 11.64 13.49
C ILE A 73 3.63 11.20 12.11
N PRO A 74 3.46 12.11 11.14
CA PRO A 74 3.05 11.74 9.79
C PRO A 74 4.19 11.07 9.03
N VAL A 75 3.89 9.98 8.33
CA VAL A 75 4.78 9.31 7.38
C VAL A 75 4.09 9.23 6.03
N LEU A 76 4.78 9.65 4.99
CA LEU A 76 4.30 9.50 3.61
C LEU A 76 4.83 8.20 3.03
N VAL A 77 4.02 7.53 2.22
CA VAL A 77 4.36 6.28 1.54
C VAL A 77 3.96 6.41 0.09
N THR A 78 4.89 6.16 -0.84
CA THR A 78 4.53 6.07 -2.25
C THR A 78 3.74 4.78 -2.51
N SER A 79 3.01 4.66 -3.63
CA SER A 79 2.28 3.43 -3.93
C SER A 79 3.26 2.28 -4.28
N ALA A 80 2.94 1.05 -3.90
CA ALA A 80 3.68 -0.12 -4.40
C ALA A 80 3.57 -0.19 -5.93
N GLU A 81 4.65 -0.54 -6.62
CA GLU A 81 4.65 -0.65 -8.07
C GLU A 81 3.83 -1.87 -8.52
N ARG A 82 3.07 -1.70 -9.60
CA ARG A 82 2.23 -2.75 -10.17
C ARG A 82 3.08 -3.77 -10.94
N ARG A 83 2.55 -4.97 -11.11
CA ARG A 83 3.18 -6.05 -11.89
C ARG A 83 3.06 -5.76 -13.40
N ARG A 84 3.84 -4.81 -13.90
CA ARG A 84 3.95 -4.51 -15.33
C ARG A 84 5.39 -4.64 -15.77
N PHE A 85 5.67 -5.59 -16.64
CA PHE A 85 7.02 -5.83 -17.16
C PHE A 85 7.15 -5.32 -18.60
N THR A 86 8.35 -4.86 -18.94
CA THR A 86 8.77 -4.63 -20.32
C THR A 86 9.02 -5.97 -21.02
N VAL A 87 9.21 -5.94 -22.35
CA VAL A 87 9.61 -7.12 -23.13
C VAL A 87 10.92 -7.75 -22.66
N ALA A 88 11.79 -6.96 -22.01
CA ALA A 88 13.05 -7.42 -21.43
C ALA A 88 12.89 -8.06 -20.03
N GLY A 89 11.65 -8.18 -19.51
CA GLY A 89 11.40 -8.79 -18.20
C GLY A 89 11.74 -7.89 -17.00
N VAL A 90 11.79 -6.56 -17.20
CA VAL A 90 12.06 -5.57 -16.14
C VAL A 90 10.79 -4.78 -15.83
N ILE A 91 10.54 -4.45 -14.56
CA ILE A 91 9.39 -3.64 -14.16
C ILE A 91 9.40 -2.27 -14.85
N SER A 92 8.26 -1.92 -15.43
CA SER A 92 7.97 -0.62 -16.01
C SER A 92 7.20 0.23 -15.00
N PRO A 93 7.57 1.52 -14.81
CA PRO A 93 6.82 2.43 -13.96
C PRO A 93 5.35 2.53 -14.38
N THR A 94 4.42 2.51 -13.42
CA THR A 94 2.97 2.63 -13.71
C THR A 94 2.28 3.84 -13.09
N HIS A 95 2.97 4.52 -12.16
CA HIS A 95 2.39 5.60 -11.36
C HIS A 95 2.73 7.02 -11.88
N GLY A 96 3.29 7.15 -13.08
CA GLY A 96 3.62 8.44 -13.68
C GLY A 96 4.41 9.36 -12.73
N ALA A 97 3.94 10.61 -12.57
CA ALA A 97 4.62 11.62 -11.77
C ALA A 97 4.33 11.55 -10.25
N TYR A 98 3.41 10.70 -9.79
CA TYR A 98 2.99 10.71 -8.37
C TYR A 98 4.09 10.30 -7.38
N PRO A 99 4.95 9.28 -7.65
CA PRO A 99 6.05 8.97 -6.74
C PRO A 99 7.02 10.14 -6.55
N ALA A 100 7.31 10.89 -7.63
CA ALA A 100 8.13 12.10 -7.55
C ALA A 100 7.44 13.20 -6.73
N ALA A 101 6.14 13.45 -6.99
CA ALA A 101 5.37 14.44 -6.25
C ALA A 101 5.29 14.11 -4.73
N MET A 102 5.18 12.84 -4.36
CA MET A 102 5.19 12.41 -2.96
C MET A 102 6.57 12.63 -2.31
N ARG A 103 7.66 12.31 -3.02
CA ARG A 103 9.04 12.58 -2.56
C ARG A 103 9.28 14.07 -2.32
N GLU A 104 8.89 14.91 -3.28
CA GLU A 104 8.96 16.36 -3.17
C GLU A 104 8.18 16.87 -1.94
N LEU A 105 6.95 16.38 -1.75
CA LEU A 105 6.13 16.78 -0.61
C LEU A 105 6.74 16.34 0.72
N ALA A 106 7.27 15.12 0.81
CA ALA A 106 7.91 14.61 2.01
C ALA A 106 9.11 15.48 2.42
N ALA A 107 9.94 15.84 1.45
CA ALA A 107 11.07 16.75 1.64
C ALA A 107 10.59 18.15 2.08
N ALA A 108 9.63 18.74 1.36
CA ALA A 108 9.10 20.07 1.64
C ALA A 108 8.46 20.17 3.03
N LYS A 109 7.71 19.15 3.44
CA LYS A 109 7.07 19.07 4.76
C LYS A 109 8.01 18.58 5.86
N ARG A 110 9.21 18.09 5.52
CA ARG A 110 10.17 17.46 6.45
C ARG A 110 9.50 16.33 7.25
N VAL A 111 8.95 15.36 6.53
CA VAL A 111 8.33 14.15 7.10
C VAL A 111 9.03 12.91 6.55
N PRO A 112 9.11 11.81 7.33
CA PRO A 112 9.65 10.55 6.83
C PRO A 112 8.89 10.06 5.59
N LEU A 113 9.64 9.39 4.70
CA LEU A 113 9.12 8.80 3.47
C LEU A 113 9.49 7.33 3.41
N VAL A 114 8.48 6.48 3.22
CA VAL A 114 8.69 5.09 2.77
C VAL A 114 8.54 5.08 1.24
N ASP A 115 9.66 4.96 0.53
CA ASP A 115 9.66 4.84 -0.94
C ASP A 115 9.30 3.41 -1.37
N LEU A 116 8.02 3.09 -1.22
CA LEU A 116 7.49 1.77 -1.53
C LEU A 116 7.55 1.47 -3.02
N THR A 117 7.46 2.49 -3.88
CA THR A 117 7.57 2.34 -5.35
C THR A 117 8.96 1.81 -5.70
N ALA A 118 10.03 2.43 -5.19
CA ALA A 118 11.39 2.00 -5.47
C ALA A 118 11.69 0.60 -4.88
N SER A 119 11.34 0.38 -3.61
CA SER A 119 11.62 -0.88 -2.92
C SER A 119 10.82 -2.07 -3.48
N SER A 120 9.54 -1.88 -3.83
CA SER A 120 8.75 -2.92 -4.50
C SER A 120 9.23 -3.18 -5.93
N THR A 121 9.61 -2.16 -6.70
CA THR A 121 10.24 -2.34 -8.02
C THR A 121 11.48 -3.24 -7.93
N ALA A 122 12.34 -2.99 -6.94
CA ALA A 122 13.52 -3.82 -6.71
C ALA A 122 13.16 -5.26 -6.34
N LEU A 123 12.14 -5.46 -5.49
CA LEU A 123 11.66 -6.80 -5.13
C LEU A 123 11.12 -7.56 -6.35
N TRP A 124 10.27 -6.93 -7.14
CA TRP A 124 9.69 -7.52 -8.34
C TRP A 124 10.73 -7.86 -9.40
N ASN A 125 11.73 -7.00 -9.61
CA ASN A 125 12.83 -7.29 -10.51
C ASN A 125 13.68 -8.49 -10.04
N ARG A 126 13.87 -8.65 -8.72
CA ARG A 126 14.55 -9.84 -8.17
C ARG A 126 13.73 -11.12 -8.34
N ALA A 127 12.42 -11.05 -8.14
CA ALA A 127 11.51 -12.19 -8.29
C ALA A 127 11.25 -12.57 -9.76
N GLY A 128 11.34 -11.60 -10.67
CA GLY A 128 11.10 -11.77 -12.10
C GLY A 128 9.63 -11.99 -12.47
N VAL A 129 9.39 -12.17 -13.77
CA VAL A 129 8.03 -12.27 -14.34
C VAL A 129 7.24 -13.42 -13.70
N GLU A 130 7.82 -14.62 -13.64
CA GLU A 130 7.10 -15.79 -13.12
C GLU A 130 7.02 -15.78 -11.60
N GLY A 131 8.12 -15.48 -10.89
CA GLY A 131 8.12 -15.46 -9.41
C GLY A 131 7.19 -14.39 -8.81
N THR A 132 6.91 -13.31 -9.54
CA THR A 132 5.92 -12.32 -9.08
C THR A 132 4.48 -12.84 -9.09
N LYS A 133 4.15 -13.95 -9.75
CA LYS A 133 2.78 -14.51 -9.73
C LYS A 133 2.36 -15.00 -8.34
N GLU A 134 3.30 -15.38 -7.48
CA GLU A 134 3.01 -15.75 -6.07
C GLU A 134 2.72 -14.54 -5.18
N HIS A 135 3.12 -13.35 -5.62
CA HIS A 135 2.94 -12.12 -4.86
C HIS A 135 1.61 -11.44 -5.20
N PHE A 136 1.21 -11.50 -6.47
CA PHE A 136 0.01 -10.86 -6.98
C PHE A 136 -1.15 -11.85 -7.10
N LEU A 137 -2.38 -11.35 -7.22
CA LEU A 137 -3.60 -12.15 -7.33
C LEU A 137 -3.68 -12.83 -8.71
N HIS A 138 -2.89 -13.89 -8.86
CA HIS A 138 -2.84 -14.78 -10.01
C HIS A 138 -3.32 -16.15 -9.55
N LEU A 139 -4.55 -16.49 -9.92
CA LEU A 139 -5.20 -17.74 -9.54
C LEU A 139 -5.60 -18.50 -10.79
N ALA A 140 -5.39 -19.82 -10.78
CA ALA A 140 -5.95 -20.72 -11.76
C ALA A 140 -7.46 -20.94 -11.49
N ALA A 141 -8.19 -21.40 -12.51
CA ALA A 141 -9.58 -21.81 -12.34
C ALA A 141 -9.70 -22.89 -11.25
N GLY A 142 -10.73 -22.78 -10.41
CA GLY A 142 -10.98 -23.68 -9.28
C GLY A 142 -10.10 -23.45 -8.04
N GLN A 143 -9.14 -22.53 -8.06
CA GLN A 143 -8.23 -22.31 -6.93
C GLN A 143 -8.86 -21.55 -5.76
N HIS A 144 -9.88 -20.72 -6.00
CA HIS A 144 -10.55 -19.95 -4.95
C HIS A 144 -12.03 -19.71 -5.25
N PRO A 145 -12.96 -19.85 -4.27
CA PRO A 145 -14.40 -19.71 -4.49
C PRO A 145 -14.81 -18.32 -4.99
N ASN A 146 -14.11 -17.25 -4.59
CA ASN A 146 -14.38 -15.89 -5.08
C ASN A 146 -13.90 -15.65 -6.53
N HIS A 147 -13.10 -16.56 -7.09
CA HIS A 147 -12.57 -16.49 -8.46
C HIS A 147 -12.65 -17.88 -9.11
N PRO A 148 -13.87 -18.41 -9.35
CA PRO A 148 -14.06 -19.78 -9.82
C PRO A 148 -13.38 -20.03 -11.18
N ASP A 149 -13.37 -19.03 -12.06
CA ASP A 149 -12.74 -19.08 -13.38
C ASP A 149 -11.23 -18.71 -13.35
N GLY A 150 -10.68 -18.46 -12.16
CA GLY A 150 -9.34 -17.90 -11.98
C GLY A 150 -9.31 -16.38 -12.18
N VAL A 151 -8.14 -15.79 -11.99
CA VAL A 151 -7.91 -14.36 -12.17
C VAL A 151 -6.42 -14.08 -12.42
N GLN A 152 -6.12 -13.09 -13.25
CA GLN A 152 -4.77 -12.57 -13.45
C GLN A 152 -4.77 -11.06 -13.16
N ASP A 153 -4.58 -10.71 -11.91
CA ASP A 153 -4.58 -9.33 -11.44
C ASP A 153 -3.15 -8.89 -11.09
N ASN A 154 -2.70 -7.81 -11.71
CA ASN A 154 -1.35 -7.26 -11.58
C ASN A 154 -1.24 -6.11 -10.56
N THR A 155 -2.28 -5.89 -9.76
CA THR A 155 -2.39 -4.80 -8.78
C THR A 155 -2.60 -5.33 -7.37
N HIS A 156 -3.51 -6.27 -7.18
CA HIS A 156 -3.84 -6.79 -5.85
C HIS A 156 -2.90 -7.94 -5.45
N PHE A 157 -2.56 -7.99 -4.15
CA PHE A 157 -1.63 -9.00 -3.63
C PHE A 157 -2.36 -10.24 -3.11
N GLN A 158 -1.70 -11.39 -3.22
CA GLN A 158 -1.99 -12.54 -2.38
C GLN A 158 -1.38 -12.35 -0.99
N ALA A 159 -1.68 -13.26 -0.05
CA ALA A 159 -1.14 -13.20 1.31
C ALA A 159 0.40 -13.08 1.33
N PHE A 160 1.10 -13.87 0.51
CA PHE A 160 2.56 -13.80 0.42
C PHE A 160 3.05 -12.42 -0.04
N GLY A 161 2.49 -11.87 -1.13
CA GLY A 161 2.85 -10.53 -1.59
C GLY A 161 2.53 -9.43 -0.57
N ALA A 162 1.40 -9.53 0.13
CA ALA A 162 1.04 -8.60 1.19
C ALA A 162 2.05 -8.63 2.36
N ILE A 163 2.53 -9.82 2.74
CA ILE A 163 3.59 -10.00 3.74
C ILE A 163 4.90 -9.34 3.27
N GLU A 164 5.34 -9.62 2.06
CA GLU A 164 6.60 -9.06 1.53
C GLU A 164 6.54 -7.54 1.43
N VAL A 165 5.43 -6.97 0.96
CA VAL A 165 5.23 -5.52 0.88
C VAL A 165 5.16 -4.89 2.28
N ALA A 166 4.47 -5.53 3.24
CA ALA A 166 4.46 -5.08 4.63
C ALA A 166 5.87 -5.10 5.25
N ARG A 167 6.69 -6.10 4.90
CA ARG A 167 8.09 -6.18 5.32
C ARG A 167 8.93 -5.03 4.79
N LEU A 168 8.72 -4.60 3.53
CA LEU A 168 9.40 -3.41 2.98
C LEU A 168 9.06 -2.15 3.79
N VAL A 169 7.78 -1.94 4.10
CA VAL A 169 7.33 -0.80 4.91
C VAL A 169 7.92 -0.85 6.31
N ALA A 170 7.80 -1.99 7.01
CA ALA A 170 8.32 -2.16 8.36
C ALA A 170 9.84 -1.95 8.43
N THR A 171 10.58 -2.49 7.46
CA THR A 171 12.04 -2.30 7.33
C THR A 171 12.38 -0.82 7.17
N SER A 172 11.69 -0.11 6.27
CA SER A 172 11.91 1.32 6.05
C SER A 172 11.63 2.17 7.30
N LEU A 173 10.53 1.88 8.02
CA LEU A 173 10.17 2.59 9.24
C LEU A 173 11.20 2.36 10.37
N ARG A 174 11.70 1.13 10.49
CA ARG A 174 12.72 0.75 11.46
C ARG A 174 14.04 1.44 11.16
N ASP A 175 14.50 1.36 9.91
CA ASP A 175 15.82 1.84 9.50
C ASP A 175 15.89 3.38 9.55
N GLN A 176 14.76 4.06 9.37
CA GLN A 176 14.63 5.52 9.56
C GLN A 176 14.41 5.93 11.03
N GLY A 177 14.24 4.99 11.96
CA GLY A 177 13.97 5.29 13.37
C GLY A 177 12.63 5.98 13.62
N VAL A 178 11.65 5.80 12.72
CA VAL A 178 10.31 6.43 12.87
C VAL A 178 9.55 5.84 14.06
N LEU A 179 9.75 4.54 14.29
CA LEU A 179 9.22 3.81 15.44
C LEU A 179 10.37 3.30 16.30
N PRO A 180 10.18 3.16 17.63
CA PRO A 180 11.20 2.57 18.49
C PRO A 180 11.50 1.13 18.07
N ALA A 181 12.75 0.67 18.25
CA ALA A 181 13.18 -0.67 17.87
C ALA A 181 12.30 -1.79 18.47
N ALA A 182 11.79 -1.59 19.69
CA ALA A 182 10.88 -2.52 20.37
C ALA A 182 9.51 -2.69 19.68
N ALA A 183 9.12 -1.79 18.78
CA ALA A 183 7.89 -1.94 17.98
C ALA A 183 8.02 -2.99 16.87
N PHE A 184 9.23 -3.50 16.62
CA PHE A 184 9.51 -4.45 15.57
C PHE A 184 9.92 -5.80 16.16
N ARG A 185 9.33 -6.87 15.63
CA ARG A 185 9.70 -8.24 16.00
C ARG A 185 9.95 -9.04 14.73
N GLN A 186 11.13 -9.66 14.64
CA GLN A 186 11.46 -10.64 13.62
C GLN A 186 11.15 -10.16 12.18
N VAL A 187 11.45 -8.89 11.86
CA VAL A 187 11.10 -8.25 10.56
C VAL A 187 11.60 -9.07 9.36
N THR A 188 12.76 -9.71 9.48
CA THR A 188 13.38 -10.52 8.42
C THR A 188 12.98 -11.99 8.44
N ALA A 189 12.23 -12.44 9.46
CA ALA A 189 11.84 -13.84 9.54
C ALA A 189 10.74 -14.16 8.50
N PRO A 190 10.70 -15.40 7.99
CA PRO A 190 9.58 -15.89 7.21
C PRO A 190 8.28 -15.77 8.02
N VAL A 191 7.24 -15.23 7.39
CA VAL A 191 5.88 -15.24 7.94
C VAL A 191 5.07 -16.18 7.04
N PRO A 192 4.45 -17.24 7.60
CA PRO A 192 3.68 -18.17 6.78
C PRO A 192 2.45 -17.45 6.19
N ALA A 193 2.13 -17.72 4.93
CA ALA A 193 0.99 -17.09 4.24
C ALA A 193 -0.34 -17.33 4.98
N GLY A 194 -0.49 -18.49 5.64
CA GLY A 194 -1.65 -18.82 6.47
C GLY A 194 -1.79 -18.00 7.76
N ALA A 195 -0.81 -17.15 8.11
CA ALA A 195 -0.95 -16.19 9.20
C ALA A 195 -1.89 -15.02 8.83
N ILE A 196 -2.12 -14.77 7.54
CA ILE A 196 -3.13 -13.81 7.08
C ILE A 196 -4.43 -14.56 6.84
N THR A 197 -5.44 -14.24 7.62
CA THR A 197 -6.80 -14.73 7.43
C THR A 197 -7.63 -13.67 6.73
N TRP A 198 -8.26 -14.04 5.62
CA TRP A 198 -9.26 -13.21 4.95
C TRP A 198 -10.66 -13.63 5.42
N PRO A 199 -11.58 -12.69 5.64
CA PRO A 199 -12.96 -13.05 5.92
C PRO A 199 -13.54 -13.81 4.72
N THR A 200 -14.20 -14.94 4.99
CA THR A 200 -14.80 -15.79 3.96
C THR A 200 -16.06 -15.19 3.34
N THR A 201 -16.59 -14.13 3.96
CA THR A 201 -17.72 -13.34 3.48
C THR A 201 -17.25 -11.90 3.18
N PRO A 202 -17.66 -11.30 2.06
CA PRO A 202 -17.45 -9.87 1.82
C PRO A 202 -18.04 -9.05 2.98
N PRO A 203 -17.43 -7.91 3.34
CA PRO A 203 -17.94 -7.08 4.43
C PRO A 203 -19.27 -6.35 4.14
N TYR A 204 -20.00 -6.70 3.08
CA TYR A 204 -21.33 -6.18 2.73
C TYR A 204 -22.01 -7.06 1.69
#